data_AF-A0A3L7QD60-F1
#
_entry.id   AF-A0A3L7QD60-F1
#
_cell.length_a   1.000
_cell.length_b   1.000
_cell.length_c   1.000
_cell.angle_alpha   90.00
_cell.angle_beta   90.00
_cell.angle_gamma   90.00
#
_symmetry.space_group_name_H-M   'P 1'
#
loop_
_entity.id
_entity.type
_entity.pdbx_description
1 polymer ?
#
loop_
_entity_poly.entity_id
_entity_poly.type
_entity_poly.pdbx_seq_one_letter_code
_entity_poly.pdbx_strand_id
1 'polypeptide(L)'
;MPKKYSRKEGKDWEKRKVQALFCRGCLQNNLRYNKGMETQTTNSISKSRSRIIAGLLLLILLLYFCYSATKWYWQRSALNEIATIQEAFQGEKAREWSKEEKKSSYERMQYLEKGLNKESKKELTDRNSRAGLKKLEVEFDRILHLEQKDKVIELDKWIDREEKSKQDRENQQALLRKQGKTIPPKNGGGPLSNQDLSNLLDVTTPELRAKFHQLVKEINQRRQGRKLPPWNPFSSE
;
A
#
# COMPACT_ATOMS: atom_id res chain seq x y z
N MET A 1 95.78 3.79 -60.78
CA MET A 1 95.93 2.65 -59.85
C MET A 1 94.65 1.83 -59.83
N PRO A 2 94.64 0.54 -60.22
CA PRO A 2 93.47 -0.32 -60.04
C PRO A 2 93.73 -1.41 -58.99
N LYS A 3 92.90 -1.51 -57.96
CA LYS A 3 92.65 -2.74 -57.19
C LYS A 3 91.15 -2.77 -56.87
N LYS A 4 90.36 -3.41 -57.74
CA LYS A 4 89.88 -4.81 -57.66
C LYS A 4 88.80 -5.00 -56.59
N TYR A 5 87.57 -5.07 -57.08
CA TYR A 5 86.36 -5.55 -56.41
C TYR A 5 86.55 -6.97 -55.85
N SER A 6 86.03 -7.22 -54.65
CA SER A 6 85.73 -8.56 -54.14
C SER A 6 84.23 -8.80 -54.13
N ARG A 7 83.84 -9.80 -54.91
CA ARG A 7 82.50 -10.31 -55.18
C ARG A 7 82.13 -11.30 -54.08
N LYS A 8 81.41 -10.91 -53.02
CA LYS A 8 80.95 -11.88 -52.00
C LYS A 8 79.84 -11.43 -51.02
N GLU A 9 78.83 -10.66 -51.43
CA GLU A 9 77.70 -10.32 -50.54
C GLU A 9 76.29 -10.59 -51.13
N GLY A 10 76.19 -11.55 -52.06
CA GLY A 10 74.91 -11.92 -52.68
C GLY A 10 74.22 -13.17 -52.13
N LYS A 11 74.78 -13.84 -51.12
CA LYS A 11 74.30 -15.16 -50.64
C LYS A 11 73.94 -15.24 -49.16
N ASP A 12 73.83 -14.11 -48.47
CA ASP A 12 73.59 -14.08 -47.01
C ASP A 12 72.20 -13.56 -46.61
N TRP A 13 71.41 -13.03 -47.56
CA TRP A 13 70.05 -12.56 -47.28
C TRP A 13 68.98 -13.67 -47.36
N GLU A 14 69.17 -14.68 -48.24
CA GLU A 14 68.22 -15.80 -48.37
C GLU A 14 68.31 -16.81 -47.21
N LYS A 15 69.50 -16.99 -46.62
CA LYS A 15 69.65 -17.92 -45.47
C LYS A 15 68.96 -17.41 -44.20
N ARG A 16 68.83 -16.09 -44.01
CA ARG A 16 68.14 -15.50 -42.85
C ARG A 16 66.61 -15.59 -42.94
N LYS A 17 66.04 -15.69 -44.15
CA LYS A 17 64.59 -15.90 -44.33
C LYS A 17 64.14 -17.33 -44.03
N VAL A 18 64.96 -18.33 -44.37
CA VAL A 18 64.61 -19.74 -44.12
C VAL A 18 64.66 -20.07 -42.63
N GLN A 19 65.59 -19.48 -41.88
CA GLN A 19 65.72 -19.72 -40.43
C GLN A 19 64.61 -19.03 -39.61
N ALA A 20 64.06 -17.90 -40.09
CA ALA A 20 62.93 -17.22 -39.45
C ALA A 20 61.57 -17.93 -39.68
N LEU A 21 61.41 -18.65 -40.78
CA LEU A 21 60.19 -19.43 -41.05
C LEU A 21 60.15 -20.76 -40.29
N PHE A 22 61.30 -21.38 -40.00
CA PHE A 22 61.36 -22.62 -39.23
C PHE A 22 61.04 -22.42 -37.73
N CYS A 23 61.36 -21.26 -37.16
CA CYS A 23 61.00 -20.95 -35.76
C CYS A 23 59.52 -20.62 -35.56
N ARG A 24 58.78 -20.18 -36.59
CA ARG A 24 57.32 -19.93 -36.48
C ARG A 24 56.49 -21.21 -36.57
N GLY A 25 56.94 -22.22 -37.33
CA GLY A 25 56.27 -23.52 -37.43
C GLY A 25 56.34 -24.35 -36.14
N CYS A 26 57.49 -24.34 -35.46
CA CYS A 26 57.66 -25.09 -34.21
C CYS A 26 56.98 -24.45 -33.00
N LEU A 27 56.80 -23.12 -32.96
CA LEU A 27 56.04 -22.46 -31.88
C LEU A 27 54.52 -22.60 -32.06
N GLN A 28 54.02 -22.72 -33.29
CA GLN A 28 52.58 -22.94 -33.53
C GLN A 28 52.12 -24.38 -33.26
N ASN A 29 53.01 -25.38 -33.35
CA ASN A 29 52.63 -26.77 -33.08
C ASN A 29 52.63 -27.13 -31.59
N ASN A 30 53.49 -26.52 -30.76
CA ASN A 30 53.45 -26.75 -29.31
C ASN A 30 52.27 -26.04 -28.60
N LEU A 31 51.72 -24.96 -29.19
CA LEU A 31 50.49 -24.33 -28.68
C LEU A 31 49.19 -24.99 -29.16
N ARG A 32 49.25 -25.83 -30.20
CA ARG A 32 48.09 -26.61 -30.66
C ARG A 32 47.92 -27.94 -29.94
N TYR A 33 49.00 -28.58 -29.50
CA TYR A 33 48.90 -29.87 -28.80
C TYR A 33 48.46 -29.76 -27.34
N ASN A 34 48.64 -28.62 -26.67
CA ASN A 34 48.10 -28.40 -25.31
C ASN A 34 46.68 -27.80 -25.27
N LYS A 35 46.18 -27.23 -26.37
CA LYS A 35 44.78 -26.73 -26.41
C LYS A 35 43.74 -27.82 -26.69
N GLY A 36 44.16 -28.96 -27.23
CA GLY A 36 43.27 -30.05 -27.66
C GLY A 36 42.96 -31.12 -26.61
N MET A 37 43.78 -31.26 -25.56
CA MET A 37 43.61 -32.31 -24.53
C MET A 37 43.22 -31.79 -23.13
N GLU A 38 43.05 -30.49 -22.93
CA GLU A 38 42.51 -29.94 -21.66
C GLU A 38 41.08 -29.36 -21.78
N THR A 39 40.53 -29.28 -23.00
CA THR A 39 39.20 -28.68 -23.23
C THR A 39 38.07 -29.69 -23.46
N GLN A 40 38.37 -31.00 -23.50
CA GLN A 40 37.34 -32.03 -23.62
C GLN A 40 36.80 -32.54 -22.28
N THR A 41 37.51 -32.30 -21.17
CA THR A 41 37.05 -32.66 -19.81
C THR A 41 36.38 -31.53 -19.05
N THR A 42 36.33 -30.31 -19.59
CA THR A 42 35.69 -29.14 -18.93
C THR A 42 34.34 -28.74 -19.53
N ASN A 43 34.07 -29.08 -20.80
CA ASN A 43 32.79 -28.74 -21.45
C ASN A 43 31.65 -29.74 -21.18
N SER A 44 31.95 -30.99 -20.82
CA SER A 44 30.94 -31.97 -20.37
C SER A 44 30.57 -31.78 -18.89
N ILE A 45 31.51 -31.26 -18.08
CA ILE A 45 31.30 -30.92 -16.67
C ILE A 45 30.55 -29.58 -16.51
N SER A 46 30.61 -28.67 -17.50
CA SER A 46 29.93 -27.37 -17.44
C SER A 46 28.42 -27.44 -17.72
N LYS A 47 27.96 -28.38 -18.56
CA LYS A 47 26.55 -28.51 -18.97
C LYS A 47 25.67 -29.19 -17.91
N SER A 48 26.22 -30.12 -17.13
CA SER A 48 25.52 -30.77 -16.02
C SER A 48 25.45 -29.87 -14.78
N ARG A 49 26.57 -29.21 -14.43
CA ARG A 49 26.62 -28.23 -13.32
C ARG A 49 25.73 -27.02 -13.59
N SER A 50 25.67 -26.50 -14.83
CA SER A 50 24.74 -25.43 -15.19
C SER A 50 23.27 -25.85 -15.13
N ARG A 51 22.93 -27.10 -15.47
CA ARG A 51 21.57 -27.65 -15.27
C ARG A 51 21.22 -27.80 -13.79
N ILE A 52 22.18 -28.22 -12.95
CA ILE A 52 21.99 -28.31 -11.50
C ILE A 52 21.81 -26.91 -10.89
N ILE A 53 22.64 -25.94 -11.28
CA ILE A 53 22.52 -24.54 -10.82
C ILE A 53 21.21 -23.91 -11.31
N ALA A 54 20.83 -24.13 -12.57
CA ALA A 54 19.55 -23.67 -13.11
C ALA A 54 18.37 -24.32 -12.38
N GLY A 55 18.45 -25.62 -12.08
CA GLY A 55 17.45 -26.34 -11.30
C GLY A 55 17.33 -25.81 -9.87
N LEU A 56 18.45 -25.50 -9.21
CA LEU A 56 18.47 -24.88 -7.88
C LEU A 56 17.89 -23.47 -7.89
N LEU A 57 18.24 -22.64 -8.89
CA LEU A 57 17.66 -21.30 -9.04
C LEU A 57 16.16 -21.37 -9.28
N LEU A 58 15.70 -22.32 -10.10
CA LEU A 58 14.28 -22.53 -10.37
C LEU A 58 13.56 -23.00 -9.11
N LEU A 59 14.15 -23.89 -8.32
CA LEU A 59 13.63 -24.31 -7.02
C LEU A 59 13.51 -23.13 -6.05
N ILE A 60 14.56 -22.29 -5.94
CA ILE A 60 14.55 -21.09 -5.09
C ILE A 60 13.44 -20.12 -5.52
N LEU A 61 13.29 -19.88 -6.83
CA LEU A 61 12.21 -19.05 -7.37
C LEU A 61 10.84 -19.64 -7.08
N LEU A 62 10.69 -20.96 -7.16
CA LEU A 62 9.43 -21.66 -6.87
C LEU A 62 9.08 -21.56 -5.38
N LEU A 63 10.05 -21.75 -4.49
CA LEU A 63 9.88 -21.56 -3.05
C LEU A 63 9.53 -20.11 -2.69
N TYR A 64 10.21 -19.14 -3.31
CA TYR A 64 9.91 -17.72 -3.14
C TYR A 64 8.50 -17.37 -3.66
N PHE A 65 8.10 -17.94 -4.79
CA PHE A 65 6.77 -17.75 -5.35
C PHE A 65 5.70 -18.37 -4.44
N CYS A 66 5.88 -19.59 -3.95
CA CYS A 66 4.97 -20.23 -2.99
C CYS A 66 4.84 -19.41 -1.71
N TYR A 67 5.95 -18.92 -1.15
CA TYR A 67 5.94 -18.04 0.02
C TYR A 67 5.17 -16.74 -0.26
N SER A 68 5.46 -16.09 -1.38
CA SER A 68 4.80 -14.83 -1.77
C SER A 68 3.31 -15.03 -2.01
N ALA A 69 2.91 -16.12 -2.68
CA ALA A 69 1.51 -16.47 -2.92
C ALA A 69 0.77 -16.73 -1.60
N THR A 70 1.39 -17.45 -0.66
CA THR A 70 0.80 -17.71 0.67
C THR A 70 0.60 -16.41 1.45
N LYS A 71 1.61 -15.52 1.43
CA LYS A 71 1.52 -14.21 2.08
C LYS A 71 0.43 -13.34 1.44
N TRP A 72 0.37 -13.31 0.11
CA TRP A 72 -0.66 -12.56 -0.62
C TRP A 72 -2.07 -13.09 -0.32
N TYR A 73 -2.26 -14.42 -0.36
CA TYR A 73 -3.51 -15.08 -0.02
C TYR A 73 -3.94 -14.76 1.42
N TRP A 74 -3.01 -14.83 2.38
CA TRP A 74 -3.29 -14.50 3.77
C TRP A 74 -3.76 -13.04 3.93
N GLN A 75 -3.07 -12.08 3.29
CA GLN A 75 -3.48 -10.66 3.33
C GLN A 75 -4.89 -10.47 2.78
N ARG A 76 -5.22 -11.14 1.65
CA ARG A 76 -6.54 -11.04 1.03
C ARG A 76 -7.63 -11.68 1.88
N SER A 77 -7.34 -12.85 2.45
CA SER A 77 -8.25 -13.55 3.35
C SER A 77 -8.54 -12.70 4.59
N ALA A 78 -7.51 -12.10 5.20
CA ALA A 78 -7.67 -11.23 6.37
C ALA A 78 -8.52 -10.00 6.06
N LEU A 79 -8.33 -9.34 4.91
CA LEU A 79 -9.15 -8.21 4.47
C LEU A 79 -10.63 -8.59 4.30
N ASN A 80 -10.90 -9.75 3.71
CA ASN A 80 -12.26 -10.21 3.50
C ASN A 80 -12.91 -10.63 4.83
N GLU A 81 -12.18 -11.30 5.71
CA GLU A 81 -12.69 -11.69 7.02
C GLU A 81 -13.04 -10.47 7.88
N ILE A 82 -12.19 -9.42 7.88
CA ILE A 82 -12.52 -8.14 8.52
C ILE A 82 -13.81 -7.55 7.94
N ALA A 83 -13.96 -7.51 6.61
CA ALA A 83 -15.16 -7.00 5.97
C ALA A 83 -16.41 -7.80 6.39
N THR A 84 -16.33 -9.14 6.45
CA THR A 84 -17.45 -9.97 6.90
C THR A 84 -17.82 -9.74 8.36
N ILE A 85 -16.84 -9.54 9.25
CA ILE A 85 -17.09 -9.22 10.65
C ILE A 85 -17.77 -7.85 10.76
N GLN A 86 -17.29 -6.86 10.01
CA GLN A 86 -17.87 -5.51 9.98
C GLN A 86 -19.30 -5.49 9.44
N GLU A 87 -19.59 -6.24 8.38
CA GLU A 87 -20.95 -6.42 7.86
C GLU A 87 -21.85 -7.11 8.88
N ALA A 88 -21.35 -8.16 9.54
CA ALA A 88 -22.10 -8.87 10.56
C ALA A 88 -22.46 -7.97 11.76
N PHE A 89 -21.56 -7.06 12.16
CA PHE A 89 -21.84 -6.02 13.17
C PHE A 89 -22.93 -5.02 12.77
N GLN A 90 -23.12 -4.81 11.48
CA GLN A 90 -24.09 -3.84 10.95
C GLN A 90 -25.42 -4.49 10.55
N GLY A 91 -25.42 -5.81 10.33
CA GLY A 91 -26.59 -6.59 9.97
C GLY A 91 -27.45 -7.02 11.16
N GLU A 92 -28.53 -7.73 10.86
CA GLU A 92 -29.47 -8.24 11.86
C GLU A 92 -28.80 -9.21 12.84
N LYS A 93 -27.78 -9.95 12.38
CA LYS A 93 -27.00 -10.89 13.20
C LYS A 93 -26.35 -10.25 14.42
N ALA A 94 -25.94 -8.98 14.35
CA ALA A 94 -25.38 -8.27 15.51
C ALA A 94 -26.38 -8.05 16.65
N ARG A 95 -27.68 -8.04 16.35
CA ARG A 95 -28.73 -7.86 17.35
C ARG A 95 -28.89 -9.12 18.20
N GLU A 96 -28.62 -10.28 17.63
CA GLU A 96 -28.73 -11.60 18.26
C GLU A 96 -27.48 -11.98 19.05
N TRP A 97 -26.33 -11.37 18.76
CA TRP A 97 -25.08 -11.67 19.44
C TRP A 97 -25.08 -11.25 20.92
N SER A 98 -24.63 -12.18 21.76
CA SER A 98 -24.21 -11.94 23.14
C SER A 98 -23.05 -10.93 23.23
N LYS A 99 -22.79 -10.43 24.44
CA LYS A 99 -21.68 -9.49 24.67
C LYS A 99 -20.33 -10.16 24.42
N GLU A 100 -20.24 -11.45 24.72
CA GLU A 100 -19.06 -12.29 24.58
C GLU A 100 -18.73 -12.53 23.11
N GLU A 101 -19.72 -12.85 22.27
CA GLU A 101 -19.54 -13.01 20.82
C GLU A 101 -19.10 -11.70 20.15
N LYS A 102 -19.69 -10.57 20.56
CA LYS A 102 -19.27 -9.24 20.09
C LYS A 102 -17.81 -8.97 20.45
N LYS A 103 -17.42 -9.26 21.69
CA LYS A 103 -16.04 -9.07 22.15
C LYS A 103 -15.08 -9.96 21.37
N SER A 104 -15.39 -11.25 21.20
CA SER A 104 -14.55 -12.18 20.45
C SER A 104 -14.37 -11.77 18.98
N SER A 105 -15.46 -11.35 18.32
CA SER A 105 -15.42 -10.88 16.93
C SER A 105 -14.58 -9.61 16.79
N TYR A 106 -14.65 -8.71 17.76
CA TYR A 106 -13.83 -7.51 17.78
C TYR A 106 -12.34 -7.82 18.01
N GLU A 107 -12.01 -8.70 18.95
CA GLU A 107 -10.64 -9.17 19.18
C GLU A 107 -10.07 -9.86 17.93
N ARG A 108 -10.90 -10.65 17.23
CA ARG A 108 -10.54 -11.30 15.97
C ARG A 108 -10.22 -10.26 14.89
N MET A 109 -11.07 -9.25 14.74
CA MET A 109 -10.83 -8.15 13.79
C MET A 109 -9.51 -7.42 14.11
N GLN A 110 -9.26 -7.08 15.37
CA GLN A 110 -8.01 -6.44 15.80
C GLN A 110 -6.77 -7.30 15.53
N TYR A 111 -6.88 -8.61 15.74
CA TYR A 111 -5.79 -9.54 15.44
C TYR A 111 -5.45 -9.54 13.95
N LEU A 112 -6.47 -9.61 13.09
CA LEU A 112 -6.30 -9.58 11.63
C LEU A 112 -5.67 -8.25 11.18
N GLU A 113 -6.20 -7.13 11.67
CA GLU A 113 -5.68 -5.78 11.36
C GLU A 113 -4.20 -5.62 11.73
N LYS A 114 -3.77 -6.18 12.86
CA LYS A 114 -2.36 -6.11 13.29
C LYS A 114 -1.40 -6.76 12.30
N GLY A 115 -1.79 -7.89 11.71
CA GLY A 115 -0.95 -8.61 10.76
C GLY A 115 -1.01 -8.09 9.32
N LEU A 116 -1.91 -7.16 9.01
CA LEU A 116 -1.98 -6.52 7.69
C LEU A 116 -0.72 -5.67 7.41
N ASN A 117 -0.24 -5.74 6.17
CA ASN A 117 0.81 -4.85 5.69
C ASN A 117 0.26 -3.42 5.43
N LYS A 118 1.14 -2.45 5.13
CA LYS A 118 0.76 -1.05 4.93
C LYS A 118 -0.23 -0.85 3.76
N GLU A 119 -0.07 -1.59 2.68
CA GLU A 119 -0.93 -1.52 1.49
C GLU A 119 -2.32 -2.08 1.77
N SER A 120 -2.40 -3.26 2.38
CA SER A 120 -3.67 -3.87 2.83
C SER A 120 -4.39 -2.98 3.84
N LYS A 121 -3.67 -2.36 4.78
CA LYS A 121 -4.27 -1.39 5.71
C LYS A 121 -4.87 -0.20 4.97
N LYS A 122 -4.16 0.34 3.97
CA LYS A 122 -4.68 1.42 3.13
C LYS A 122 -5.92 0.97 2.35
N GLU A 123 -5.92 -0.23 1.79
CA GLU A 123 -7.08 -0.81 1.10
C GLU A 123 -8.28 -0.97 2.06
N LEU A 124 -8.05 -1.46 3.28
CA LEU A 124 -9.09 -1.58 4.30
C LEU A 124 -9.69 -0.21 4.65
N THR A 125 -8.85 0.80 4.88
CA THR A 125 -9.30 2.15 5.16
C THR A 125 -10.12 2.71 4.00
N ASP A 126 -9.66 2.57 2.75
CA ASP A 126 -10.37 3.05 1.56
C ASP A 126 -11.74 2.36 1.39
N ARG A 127 -11.81 1.02 1.54
CA ARG A 127 -13.08 0.27 1.54
C ARG A 127 -14.06 0.80 2.58
N ASN A 128 -13.58 0.98 3.81
CA ASN A 128 -14.42 1.45 4.91
C ASN A 128 -14.90 2.88 4.68
N SER A 129 -14.02 3.76 4.19
CA SER A 129 -14.39 5.13 3.82
C SER A 129 -15.47 5.15 2.75
N ARG A 130 -15.31 4.38 1.66
CA ARG A 130 -16.32 4.33 0.57
C ARG A 130 -17.65 3.76 1.04
N ALA A 131 -17.63 2.68 1.83
CA ALA A 131 -18.84 2.09 2.39
C ALA A 131 -19.56 3.08 3.34
N GLY A 132 -18.80 3.80 4.17
CA GLY A 132 -19.31 4.87 5.01
C GLY A 132 -19.93 6.01 4.21
N LEU A 133 -19.25 6.48 3.16
CA LEU A 133 -19.77 7.53 2.28
C LEU A 133 -21.07 7.13 1.58
N LYS A 134 -21.17 5.89 1.08
CA LYS A 134 -22.41 5.39 0.47
C LYS A 134 -23.57 5.40 1.45
N LYS A 135 -23.33 5.04 2.71
CA LYS A 135 -24.36 5.11 3.76
C LYS A 135 -24.78 6.55 4.07
N LEU A 136 -23.80 7.46 4.18
CA LEU A 136 -24.09 8.88 4.39
C LEU A 136 -24.88 9.47 3.23
N GLU A 137 -24.56 9.10 2.00
CA GLU A 137 -25.28 9.55 0.82
C GLU A 137 -26.75 9.12 0.86
N VAL A 138 -27.03 7.85 1.16
CA VAL A 138 -28.41 7.34 1.30
C VAL A 138 -29.16 8.07 2.43
N GLU A 139 -28.49 8.35 3.54
CA GLU A 139 -29.08 9.09 4.66
C GLU A 139 -29.39 10.55 4.29
N PHE A 140 -28.47 11.23 3.60
CA PHE A 140 -28.69 12.60 3.13
C PHE A 140 -29.82 12.64 2.12
N ASP A 141 -29.84 11.72 1.16
CA ASP A 141 -30.95 11.61 0.21
C ASP A 141 -32.27 11.39 0.92
N ARG A 142 -32.32 10.47 1.89
CA ARG A 142 -33.52 10.23 2.69
C ARG A 142 -34.01 11.51 3.34
N ILE A 143 -33.13 12.23 4.06
CA ILE A 143 -33.51 13.45 4.80
C ILE A 143 -33.97 14.56 3.84
N LEU A 144 -33.26 14.76 2.73
CA LEU A 144 -33.58 15.83 1.78
C LEU A 144 -34.91 15.61 1.06
N HIS A 145 -35.33 14.35 0.89
CA HIS A 145 -36.61 13.97 0.27
C HIS A 145 -37.78 13.84 1.25
N LEU A 146 -37.57 13.98 2.57
CA LEU A 146 -38.67 14.01 3.53
C LEU A 146 -39.58 15.22 3.29
N GLU A 147 -40.88 15.05 3.57
CA GLU A 147 -41.81 16.17 3.64
C GLU A 147 -41.34 17.20 4.67
N GLN A 148 -41.69 18.47 4.44
CA GLN A 148 -41.16 19.59 5.24
C GLN A 148 -41.39 19.42 6.75
N LYS A 149 -42.54 18.87 7.15
CA LYS A 149 -42.87 18.62 8.57
C LYS A 149 -41.95 17.56 9.19
N ASP A 150 -41.76 16.44 8.51
CA ASP A 150 -40.94 15.33 9.00
C ASP A 150 -39.45 15.65 8.96
N LYS A 151 -39.02 16.38 7.92
CA LYS A 151 -37.68 16.93 7.80
C LYS A 151 -37.32 17.80 9.02
N VAL A 152 -38.20 18.72 9.43
CA VAL A 152 -37.97 19.56 10.61
C VAL A 152 -37.79 18.72 11.88
N ILE A 153 -38.60 17.68 12.06
CA ILE A 153 -38.51 16.78 13.21
C ILE A 153 -37.16 16.05 13.22
N GLU A 154 -36.72 15.50 12.08
CA GLU A 154 -35.42 14.83 12.00
C GLU A 154 -34.24 15.78 12.22
N LEU A 155 -34.29 16.99 11.67
CA LEU A 155 -33.26 18.01 11.89
C LEU A 155 -33.20 18.44 13.36
N ASP A 156 -34.34 18.61 14.03
CA ASP A 156 -34.39 18.94 15.46
C ASP A 156 -33.81 17.82 16.32
N LYS A 157 -34.15 16.55 16.05
CA LYS A 157 -33.52 15.39 16.71
C LYS A 157 -32.01 15.34 16.49
N TRP A 158 -31.53 15.80 15.33
CA TRP A 158 -30.11 15.82 15.02
C TRP A 158 -29.39 16.91 15.82
N ILE A 159 -29.95 18.12 15.83
CA ILE A 159 -29.46 19.25 16.65
C ILE A 159 -29.44 18.88 18.14
N ASP A 160 -30.51 18.27 18.66
CA ASP A 160 -30.59 17.90 20.08
C ASP A 160 -29.53 16.87 20.48
N ARG A 161 -29.26 15.90 19.59
CA ARG A 161 -28.19 14.91 19.78
C ARG A 161 -26.82 15.58 19.81
N GLU A 162 -26.59 16.55 18.93
CA GLU A 162 -25.33 17.28 18.87
C GLU A 162 -25.11 18.15 20.12
N GLU A 163 -26.11 18.95 20.51
CA GLU A 163 -26.04 19.80 21.70
C GLU A 163 -25.84 18.97 22.97
N LYS A 164 -26.55 17.83 23.09
CA LYS A 164 -26.34 16.89 24.19
C LYS A 164 -24.91 16.34 24.21
N SER A 165 -24.39 15.94 23.05
CA SER A 165 -23.01 15.43 22.95
C SER A 165 -21.97 16.51 23.31
N LYS A 166 -22.19 17.75 22.88
CA LYS A 166 -21.36 18.89 23.24
C LYS A 166 -21.38 19.13 24.75
N GLN A 167 -22.56 19.15 25.35
CA GLN A 167 -22.71 19.31 26.79
C GLN A 167 -22.08 18.16 27.59
N ASP A 168 -22.24 16.91 27.15
CA ASP A 168 -21.61 15.75 27.78
C ASP A 168 -20.07 15.85 27.74
N ARG A 169 -19.51 16.31 26.61
CA ARG A 169 -18.07 16.56 26.48
C ARG A 169 -17.59 17.68 27.40
N GLU A 170 -18.31 18.78 27.48
CA GLU A 170 -18.00 19.89 28.38
C GLU A 170 -18.07 19.44 29.85
N ASN A 171 -19.09 18.66 30.22
CA ASN A 171 -19.24 18.08 31.55
C ASN A 171 -18.08 17.12 31.89
N GLN A 172 -17.69 16.24 30.97
CA GLN A 172 -16.54 15.35 31.14
C GLN A 172 -15.25 16.15 31.33
N GLN A 173 -15.03 17.19 30.52
CA GLN A 173 -13.86 18.06 30.68
C GLN A 173 -13.87 18.80 32.02
N ALA A 174 -15.03 19.29 32.46
CA ALA A 174 -15.19 19.93 33.76
C ALA A 174 -14.90 18.96 34.93
N LEU A 175 -15.34 17.70 34.82
CA LEU A 175 -15.00 16.65 35.79
C LEU A 175 -13.50 16.35 35.83
N LEU A 176 -12.85 16.25 34.67
CA LEU A 176 -11.40 16.03 34.59
C LEU A 176 -10.61 17.20 35.21
N ARG A 177 -11.03 18.45 34.96
CA ARG A 177 -10.47 19.65 35.60
C ARG A 177 -10.61 19.61 37.12
N LYS A 178 -11.78 19.23 37.63
CA LYS A 178 -12.01 19.08 39.08
C LYS A 178 -11.16 17.98 39.72
N GLN A 179 -10.83 16.93 38.97
CA GLN A 179 -9.97 15.84 39.43
C GLN A 179 -8.47 16.13 39.28
N GLY A 180 -8.08 17.32 38.81
CA GLY A 180 -6.67 17.67 38.55
C GLY A 180 -6.03 16.83 37.44
N LYS A 181 -6.83 16.12 36.64
CA LYS A 181 -6.33 15.27 35.56
C LYS A 181 -6.10 16.10 34.31
N THR A 182 -5.00 15.83 33.61
CA THR A 182 -4.69 16.44 32.32
C THR A 182 -5.82 16.13 31.33
N ILE A 183 -6.41 17.18 30.76
CA ILE A 183 -7.42 17.04 29.72
C ILE A 183 -6.70 16.47 28.49
N PRO A 184 -7.10 15.29 27.98
CA PRO A 184 -6.49 14.77 26.78
C PRO A 184 -6.70 15.79 25.64
N PRO A 185 -5.67 16.05 24.81
CA PRO A 185 -5.83 16.94 23.67
C PRO A 185 -6.99 16.46 22.79
N LYS A 186 -7.73 17.40 22.21
CA LYS A 186 -8.88 17.15 21.33
C LYS A 186 -8.37 16.41 20.08
N ASN A 187 -8.22 15.08 20.15
CA ASN A 187 -7.84 14.26 18.99
C ASN A 187 -8.92 14.46 17.91
N GLY A 188 -8.60 15.22 16.88
CA GLY A 188 -9.50 15.53 15.76
C GLY A 188 -10.34 16.80 15.91
N GLY A 189 -9.99 17.72 16.82
CA GLY A 189 -10.69 19.00 16.98
C GLY A 189 -9.83 20.22 16.62
N GLY A 190 -9.09 20.14 15.52
CA GLY A 190 -8.64 21.32 14.79
C GLY A 190 -9.39 21.38 13.46
N PRO A 191 -9.39 22.52 12.74
CA PRO A 191 -9.84 22.52 11.35
C PRO A 191 -9.11 21.41 10.59
N LEU A 192 -9.84 20.68 9.74
CA LEU A 192 -9.23 19.67 8.87
C LEU A 192 -8.00 20.27 8.20
N SER A 193 -6.86 19.57 8.23
CA SER A 193 -5.69 20.04 7.51
C SER A 193 -6.01 20.11 6.02
N ASN A 194 -5.31 20.95 5.25
CA ASN A 194 -5.49 21.01 3.79
C ASN A 194 -5.32 19.63 3.13
N GLN A 195 -4.48 18.77 3.72
CA GLN A 195 -4.27 17.41 3.25
C GLN A 195 -5.46 16.50 3.56
N ASP A 196 -6.06 16.60 4.76
CA ASP A 196 -7.26 15.85 5.10
C ASP A 196 -8.46 16.29 4.26
N LEU A 197 -8.56 17.59 3.98
CA LEU A 197 -9.57 18.14 3.10
C LEU A 197 -9.38 17.62 1.67
N SER A 198 -8.16 17.63 1.13
CA SER A 198 -7.86 17.05 -0.19
C SER A 198 -8.23 15.56 -0.24
N ASN A 199 -7.82 14.78 0.76
CA ASN A 199 -8.16 13.36 0.84
C ASN A 199 -9.67 13.13 0.88
N LEU A 200 -10.42 13.99 1.57
CA LEU A 200 -11.88 13.93 1.62
C LEU A 200 -12.52 14.31 0.28
N LEU A 201 -11.95 15.29 -0.43
CA LEU A 201 -12.39 15.68 -1.78
C LEU A 201 -12.13 14.58 -2.80
N ASP A 202 -11.04 13.82 -2.66
CA ASP A 202 -10.70 12.71 -3.55
C ASP A 202 -11.69 11.53 -3.43
N VAL A 203 -12.30 11.35 -2.26
CA VAL A 203 -13.25 10.26 -2.01
C VAL A 203 -14.72 10.69 -2.13
N THR A 204 -15.03 11.99 -2.11
CA THR A 204 -16.41 12.52 -2.18
C THR A 204 -16.78 13.03 -3.57
N THR A 205 -17.91 12.55 -4.09
CA THR A 205 -18.46 13.05 -5.35
C THR A 205 -18.93 14.52 -5.22
N PRO A 206 -18.93 15.30 -6.30
CA PRO A 206 -19.50 16.65 -6.30
C PRO A 206 -20.97 16.68 -5.86
N GLU A 207 -21.74 15.65 -6.22
CA GLU A 207 -23.14 15.50 -5.82
C GLU A 207 -23.30 15.30 -4.31
N LEU A 208 -22.52 14.40 -3.72
CA LEU A 208 -22.53 14.19 -2.27
C LEU A 208 -22.14 15.45 -1.51
N ARG A 209 -21.16 16.20 -2.03
CA ARG A 209 -20.77 17.51 -1.48
C ARG A 209 -21.92 18.51 -1.54
N ALA A 210 -22.62 18.59 -2.67
CA ALA A 210 -23.79 19.48 -2.81
C ALA A 210 -24.91 19.11 -1.82
N LYS A 211 -25.24 17.81 -1.69
CA LYS A 211 -26.22 17.30 -0.71
C LYS A 211 -25.81 17.67 0.73
N PHE A 212 -24.54 17.48 1.07
CA PHE A 212 -24.01 17.85 2.37
C PHE A 212 -24.12 19.36 2.64
N HIS A 213 -23.72 20.21 1.69
CA HIS A 213 -23.84 21.66 1.83
C HIS A 213 -25.29 22.12 1.97
N GLN A 214 -26.22 21.51 1.23
CA GLN A 214 -27.64 21.77 1.38
C GLN A 214 -28.12 21.40 2.79
N LEU A 215 -27.76 20.22 3.29
CA LEU A 215 -28.14 19.78 4.62
C LEU A 215 -27.59 20.70 5.72
N VAL A 216 -26.31 21.11 5.62
CA VAL A 216 -25.69 22.09 6.53
C VAL A 216 -26.47 23.41 6.54
N LYS A 217 -26.90 23.89 5.37
CA LYS A 217 -27.70 25.10 5.25
C LYS A 217 -29.05 24.97 5.98
N GLU A 218 -29.77 23.86 5.75
CA GLU A 218 -31.07 23.59 6.39
C GLU A 218 -30.92 23.46 7.93
N ILE A 219 -29.88 22.77 8.40
CA ILE A 219 -29.54 22.68 9.83
C ILE A 219 -29.28 24.08 10.41
N ASN A 220 -28.46 24.88 9.76
CA ASN A 220 -28.11 26.21 10.25
C ASN A 220 -29.32 27.16 10.29
N GLN A 221 -30.21 27.08 9.30
CA GLN A 221 -31.48 27.80 9.34
C GLN A 221 -32.33 27.37 10.54
N ARG A 222 -32.38 26.06 10.85
CA ARG A 222 -33.13 25.56 11.99
C ARG A 222 -32.51 25.97 13.33
N ARG A 223 -31.19 25.92 13.46
CA ARG A 223 -30.42 26.39 14.62
C ARG A 223 -30.64 27.87 14.89
N GLN A 224 -30.62 28.71 13.86
CA GLN A 224 -30.95 30.13 13.97
C GLN A 224 -32.36 30.36 14.51
N GLY A 225 -33.36 29.61 14.02
CA GLY A 225 -34.72 29.65 14.56
C GLY A 225 -34.82 29.25 16.04
N ARG A 226 -33.84 28.49 16.54
CA ARG A 226 -33.68 28.09 17.94
C ARG A 226 -32.71 28.98 18.74
N LYS A 227 -32.19 30.06 18.15
CA LYS A 227 -31.18 30.95 18.73
C LYS A 227 -29.88 30.22 19.12
N LEU A 228 -29.54 29.15 18.41
CA LEU A 228 -28.29 28.42 18.55
C LEU A 228 -27.24 28.95 17.57
N PRO A 229 -25.94 28.90 17.92
CA PRO A 229 -24.87 29.28 17.00
C PRO A 229 -24.87 28.38 15.76
N PRO A 230 -24.43 28.87 14.58
CA PRO A 230 -24.36 28.05 13.38
C PRO A 230 -23.41 26.87 13.61
N TRP A 231 -23.84 25.71 13.13
CA TRP A 231 -23.00 24.52 13.08
C TRP A 231 -22.03 24.65 11.91
N ASN A 232 -20.74 24.48 12.21
CA ASN A 232 -19.70 24.41 11.20
C ASN A 232 -18.99 23.05 11.32
N PRO A 233 -19.25 22.11 10.40
CA PRO A 233 -18.60 20.79 10.41
C PRO A 233 -17.08 20.85 10.22
N PHE A 234 -16.55 21.98 9.77
CA PHE A 234 -15.14 22.18 9.47
C PHE A 234 -14.43 23.10 10.48
N SER A 235 -15.14 23.72 11.43
CA SER A 235 -14.50 24.44 12.53
C SER A 235 -14.54 23.64 13.82
N SER A 236 -13.52 23.86 14.63
CA SER A 236 -13.30 23.14 15.87
C SER A 236 -13.80 23.87 17.12
N GLU A 237 -14.79 24.75 16.98
CA GLU A 237 -15.38 25.46 18.12
C GLU A 237 -15.95 24.51 19.19
#